data_AF-A0A1H5G2D2-F1
#
_entry.id   AF-A0A1H5G2D2-F1
#
_cell.length_a   1.000
_cell.length_b   1.000
_cell.length_c   1.000
_cell.angle_alpha   90.00
_cell.angle_beta   90.00
_cell.angle_gamma   90.00
#
_symmetry.space_group_name_H-M   'P 1'
#
loop_
_entity.id
_entity.type
_entity.pdbx_description
1 polymer ?
#
loop_
_entity_poly.entity_id
_entity_poly.type
_entity_poly.pdbx_seq_one_letter_code
_entity_poly.pdbx_strand_id
1 'polypeptide(L)'
;MHEPVDLHGEAAAPSWALPDPAHVEPAVLGALLARHGWQRRGGGEGPYSRWTPPGGAASLLVPRTRAFPDSEDLLGEALTALARSAHPSAREVLVALTVPSDEIRWRREVPEPAAGAADWLGAERLHGAARQILLAGALAVRGRAGYHGARRRRRALAALGPVLVGPAPGGRTLTAFVPVAPGRPVAVRLHHALHATREAVDYQRATGGMEAFDNAVAAGVSRELTEALVALVRGSEGAAVALDWAPAAGTPDGCPARPEPVEFSPGDLPALRRASARYLRDEPAVTVRITGAVVRLRRSGPRGAGIARLRVLAGAEVPHVRIELDEEAYRIAGQAHLVGLPVRVEGRLESRGGFRRLTGASHVVPVQVDDEERDRLMKSLQENVDSFEEACAGE
;
A
#
# COMPACT_ATOMS: atom_id res chain seq x y z
N MET A 1 -44.54 -18.15 -28.68
CA MET A 1 -43.24 -18.64 -29.19
C MET A 1 -42.18 -17.94 -28.36
N HIS A 2 -41.93 -18.47 -27.18
CA HIS A 2 -40.93 -17.94 -26.24
C HIS A 2 -39.77 -18.92 -26.25
N GLU A 3 -38.66 -18.48 -26.80
CA GLU A 3 -37.38 -19.18 -26.78
C GLU A 3 -36.78 -19.01 -25.37
N PRO A 4 -36.39 -20.09 -24.67
CA PRO A 4 -35.71 -19.96 -23.41
C PRO A 4 -34.25 -19.56 -23.66
N VAL A 5 -33.83 -18.47 -23.02
CA VAL A 5 -32.43 -18.04 -23.01
C VAL A 5 -31.68 -18.95 -22.04
N ASP A 6 -30.76 -19.77 -22.55
CA ASP A 6 -29.82 -20.55 -21.76
C ASP A 6 -28.83 -19.63 -21.01
N LEU A 7 -29.17 -19.30 -19.77
CA LEU A 7 -28.33 -18.54 -18.84
C LEU A 7 -27.52 -19.47 -17.93
N HIS A 8 -26.71 -20.39 -18.46
CA HIS A 8 -25.66 -21.05 -17.66
C HIS A 8 -24.40 -21.33 -18.49
N GLY A 9 -23.69 -20.27 -18.87
CA GLY A 9 -22.25 -20.34 -18.98
C GLY A 9 -21.68 -20.39 -17.57
N GLU A 10 -21.52 -21.60 -17.03
CA GLU A 10 -20.76 -21.84 -15.81
C GLU A 10 -19.35 -21.30 -16.04
N ALA A 11 -19.09 -20.09 -15.53
CA ALA A 11 -17.77 -19.49 -15.60
C ALA A 11 -16.84 -20.42 -14.82
N ALA A 12 -16.07 -21.24 -15.55
CA ALA A 12 -15.02 -22.06 -14.98
C ALA A 12 -14.20 -21.16 -14.06
N ALA A 13 -14.20 -21.49 -12.75
CA ALA A 13 -13.38 -20.80 -11.79
C ALA A 13 -11.95 -20.72 -12.36
N PRO A 14 -11.27 -19.56 -12.31
CA PRO A 14 -9.92 -19.47 -12.84
C PRO A 14 -9.11 -20.60 -12.22
N SER A 15 -8.68 -21.55 -13.06
CA SER A 15 -7.86 -22.67 -12.64
C SER A 15 -6.53 -22.07 -12.21
N TRP A 16 -6.40 -21.77 -10.93
CA TRP A 16 -5.10 -21.57 -10.32
C TRP A 16 -4.32 -22.84 -10.65
N ALA A 17 -3.28 -22.71 -11.47
CA ALA A 17 -2.45 -23.85 -11.78
C ALA A 17 -1.80 -24.29 -10.47
N LEU A 18 -2.01 -25.56 -10.11
CA LEU A 18 -1.33 -26.19 -9.00
C LEU A 18 0.19 -25.98 -9.13
N PRO A 19 0.93 -25.73 -8.03
CA PRO A 19 2.38 -25.76 -8.07
C PRO A 19 2.87 -27.07 -8.69
N ASP A 20 3.90 -26.99 -9.51
CA ASP A 20 4.54 -28.17 -10.09
C ASP A 20 5.25 -28.97 -8.96
N PRO A 21 4.85 -30.23 -8.70
CA PRO A 21 5.46 -31.05 -7.66
C PRO A 21 6.98 -31.15 -7.77
N ALA A 22 7.52 -31.20 -9.00
CA ALA A 22 8.95 -31.29 -9.25
C ALA A 22 9.73 -30.07 -8.73
N HIS A 23 9.07 -28.90 -8.65
CA HIS A 23 9.66 -27.64 -8.20
C HIS A 23 9.36 -27.31 -6.73
N VAL A 24 8.58 -28.13 -6.01
CA VAL A 24 8.26 -27.91 -4.59
C VAL A 24 9.32 -28.55 -3.68
N GLU A 25 9.91 -27.76 -2.79
CA GLU A 25 10.84 -28.27 -1.79
C GLU A 25 10.06 -28.80 -0.57
N PRO A 26 10.22 -30.06 -0.14
CA PRO A 26 9.44 -30.62 0.96
C PRO A 26 9.61 -29.86 2.28
N ALA A 27 10.81 -29.30 2.52
CA ALA A 27 11.08 -28.45 3.67
C ALA A 27 10.28 -27.13 3.64
N VAL A 28 10.10 -26.55 2.44
CA VAL A 28 9.28 -25.33 2.25
C VAL A 28 7.81 -25.64 2.48
N LEU A 29 7.29 -26.74 1.92
CA LEU A 29 5.92 -27.18 2.17
C LEU A 29 5.69 -27.44 3.66
N GLY A 30 6.60 -28.15 4.33
CA GLY A 30 6.51 -28.40 5.78
C GLY A 30 6.52 -27.13 6.62
N ALA A 31 7.36 -26.15 6.26
CA ALA A 31 7.40 -24.85 6.94
C ALA A 31 6.10 -24.05 6.77
N LEU A 32 5.52 -24.04 5.56
CA LEU A 32 4.24 -23.38 5.29
C LEU A 32 3.08 -24.08 6.01
N LEU A 33 3.03 -25.42 5.99
CA LEU A 33 2.01 -26.17 6.73
C LEU A 33 2.04 -25.82 8.23
N ALA A 34 3.22 -25.84 8.85
CA ALA A 34 3.37 -25.44 10.26
C ALA A 34 2.91 -24.01 10.51
N ARG A 35 3.28 -23.06 9.64
CA ARG A 35 2.89 -21.64 9.73
C ARG A 35 1.37 -21.45 9.75
N HIS A 36 0.64 -22.18 8.91
CA HIS A 36 -0.82 -22.09 8.87
C HIS A 36 -1.52 -23.09 9.81
N GLY A 37 -0.82 -23.53 10.86
CA GLY A 37 -1.40 -24.29 11.97
C GLY A 37 -1.61 -25.78 11.71
N TRP A 38 -1.12 -26.32 10.60
CA TRP A 38 -1.17 -27.76 10.36
C TRP A 38 -0.25 -28.46 11.36
N GLN A 39 -0.73 -29.56 11.91
CA GLN A 39 -0.04 -30.31 12.94
C GLN A 39 0.68 -31.51 12.31
N ARG A 40 1.98 -31.64 12.58
CA ARG A 40 2.74 -32.83 12.21
C ARG A 40 2.43 -33.95 13.21
N ARG A 41 1.88 -35.07 12.76
CA ARG A 41 1.54 -36.24 13.59
C ARG A 41 2.44 -37.44 13.27
N GLY A 42 3.06 -38.00 14.31
CA GLY A 42 4.03 -39.10 14.20
C GLY A 42 5.36 -38.63 13.60
N GLY A 43 6.48 -38.95 14.24
CA GLY A 43 7.78 -38.48 13.75
C GLY A 43 8.94 -38.89 14.63
N GLY A 44 9.59 -39.98 14.25
CA GLY A 44 10.95 -40.31 14.69
C GLY A 44 11.87 -40.50 13.49
N GLU A 45 11.58 -41.46 12.60
CA GLU A 45 12.59 -41.94 11.64
C GLU A 45 12.06 -42.27 10.23
N GLY A 46 10.77 -42.08 9.96
CA GLY A 46 10.16 -42.44 8.67
C GLY A 46 10.56 -41.52 7.50
N PRO A 47 10.47 -42.01 6.24
CA PRO A 47 10.82 -41.24 5.03
C PRO A 47 9.85 -40.09 4.72
N TYR A 48 8.66 -40.09 5.33
CA TYR A 48 7.65 -39.05 5.19
C TYR A 48 7.09 -38.63 6.55
N SER A 49 6.43 -37.47 6.56
CA SER A 49 5.73 -36.91 7.72
C SER A 49 4.26 -36.73 7.42
N ARG A 50 3.40 -37.04 8.39
CA ARG A 50 1.95 -36.84 8.27
C ARG A 50 1.55 -35.49 8.82
N TRP A 51 0.77 -34.71 8.08
CA TRP A 51 0.26 -33.41 8.47
C TRP A 51 -1.26 -33.39 8.47
N THR A 52 -1.86 -32.87 9.54
CA THR A 52 -3.32 -32.75 9.67
C THR A 52 -3.72 -31.27 9.79
N PRO A 53 -4.79 -30.82 9.11
CA PRO A 53 -5.24 -29.45 9.18
C PRO A 53 -5.78 -29.10 10.57
N PRO A 54 -5.80 -27.81 10.94
CA PRO A 54 -6.46 -27.36 12.16
C PRO A 54 -7.92 -27.85 12.21
N GLY A 55 -8.29 -28.56 13.27
CA GLY A 55 -9.68 -29.01 13.49
C GLY A 55 -10.20 -30.10 12.54
N GLY A 56 -9.37 -30.69 11.69
CA GLY A 56 -9.79 -31.68 10.69
C GLY A 56 -9.09 -33.04 10.78
N ALA A 57 -9.67 -34.03 10.11
CA ALA A 57 -9.18 -35.42 10.08
C ALA A 57 -8.37 -35.79 8.83
N ALA A 58 -8.47 -34.98 7.75
CA ALA A 58 -7.71 -35.23 6.52
C ALA A 58 -6.20 -35.20 6.82
N SER A 59 -5.42 -36.10 6.22
CA SER A 59 -3.98 -36.14 6.45
C SER A 59 -3.20 -36.11 5.15
N LEU A 60 -2.23 -35.21 5.07
CA LEU A 60 -1.26 -35.13 3.99
C LEU A 60 -0.01 -35.91 4.36
N LEU A 61 0.60 -36.56 3.39
CA LEU A 61 1.94 -37.13 3.53
C LEU A 61 2.92 -36.21 2.80
N VAL A 62 3.94 -35.74 3.52
CA VAL A 62 4.98 -34.88 2.96
C VAL A 62 6.31 -35.62 3.11
N PRO A 63 7.03 -35.88 2.00
CA PRO A 63 8.32 -36.56 2.04
C PRO A 63 9.32 -35.71 2.83
N ARG A 64 10.30 -36.35 3.47
CA ARG A 64 11.31 -35.62 4.26
C ARG A 64 12.31 -34.87 3.37
N THR A 65 12.63 -35.45 2.21
CA THR A 65 13.61 -34.91 1.25
C THR A 65 13.19 -35.30 -0.17
N ARG A 66 13.70 -34.57 -1.18
CA ARG A 66 13.52 -34.93 -2.59
C ARG A 66 14.30 -36.17 -3.03
N ALA A 67 15.30 -36.61 -2.25
CA ALA A 67 16.08 -37.80 -2.57
C ALA A 67 15.31 -39.12 -2.40
N PHE A 68 14.08 -39.07 -1.86
CA PHE A 68 13.24 -40.24 -1.69
C PHE A 68 12.62 -40.70 -3.03
N PRO A 69 12.63 -42.01 -3.36
CA PRO A 69 12.23 -42.52 -4.68
C PRO A 69 10.83 -42.13 -5.19
N ASP A 70 9.88 -41.77 -4.32
CA ASP A 70 8.51 -41.36 -4.71
C ASP A 70 8.18 -39.92 -4.26
N SER A 71 9.20 -39.08 -4.11
CA SER A 71 9.01 -37.74 -3.52
C SER A 71 8.09 -36.86 -4.37
N GLU A 72 8.23 -36.91 -5.70
CA GLU A 72 7.40 -36.13 -6.63
C GLU A 72 5.94 -36.56 -6.58
N ASP A 73 5.67 -37.87 -6.59
CA ASP A 73 4.31 -38.43 -6.50
C ASP A 73 3.64 -38.04 -5.17
N LEU A 74 4.34 -38.18 -4.04
CA LEU A 74 3.83 -37.79 -2.73
C LEU A 74 3.55 -36.28 -2.64
N LEU A 75 4.39 -35.45 -3.26
CA LEU A 75 4.14 -34.00 -3.35
C LEU A 75 2.92 -33.71 -4.23
N GLY A 76 2.76 -34.40 -5.37
CA GLY A 76 1.60 -34.28 -6.24
C GLY A 76 0.28 -34.64 -5.54
N GLU A 77 0.28 -35.73 -4.79
CA GLU A 77 -0.85 -36.13 -3.95
C GLU A 77 -1.16 -35.10 -2.86
N ALA A 78 -0.13 -34.61 -2.16
CA ALA A 78 -0.29 -33.59 -1.12
C ALA A 78 -0.86 -32.28 -1.66
N LEU A 79 -0.37 -31.81 -2.81
CA LEU A 79 -0.85 -30.60 -3.49
C LEU A 79 -2.29 -30.77 -3.98
N THR A 80 -2.64 -31.93 -4.53
CA THR A 80 -4.01 -32.27 -4.94
C THR A 80 -4.96 -32.32 -3.73
N ALA A 81 -4.51 -32.88 -2.61
CA ALA A 81 -5.30 -32.92 -1.38
C ALA A 81 -5.47 -31.52 -0.77
N LEU A 82 -4.46 -30.65 -0.82
CA LEU A 82 -4.58 -29.23 -0.46
C LEU A 82 -5.59 -28.51 -1.36
N ALA A 83 -5.58 -28.75 -2.68
CA ALA A 83 -6.53 -28.15 -3.61
C ALA A 83 -7.99 -28.50 -3.31
N ARG A 84 -8.23 -29.73 -2.84
CA ARG A 84 -9.56 -30.24 -2.50
C ARG A 84 -9.99 -29.92 -1.07
N SER A 85 -9.07 -29.41 -0.24
CA SER A 85 -9.36 -29.10 1.15
C SER A 85 -10.26 -27.87 1.27
N ALA A 86 -11.36 -28.01 2.00
CA ALA A 86 -12.25 -26.89 2.32
C ALA A 86 -11.67 -25.90 3.35
N HIS A 87 -10.57 -26.26 4.03
CA HIS A 87 -9.97 -25.40 5.05
C HIS A 87 -9.25 -24.19 4.40
N PRO A 88 -9.52 -22.94 4.82
CA PRO A 88 -8.97 -21.73 4.19
C PRO A 88 -7.43 -21.71 4.09
N SER A 89 -6.75 -22.25 5.10
CA SER A 89 -5.27 -22.29 5.10
C SER A 89 -4.67 -23.16 3.99
N ALA A 90 -5.41 -24.12 3.44
CA ALA A 90 -4.90 -24.92 2.34
C ALA A 90 -4.62 -24.05 1.12
N ARG A 91 -5.53 -23.11 0.82
CA ARG A 91 -5.37 -22.14 -0.27
C ARG A 91 -4.22 -21.17 -0.01
N GLU A 92 -4.03 -20.73 1.23
CA GLU A 92 -2.89 -19.86 1.61
C GLU A 92 -1.55 -20.57 1.37
N VAL A 93 -1.43 -21.84 1.79
CA VAL A 93 -0.23 -22.67 1.54
C VAL A 93 0.05 -22.78 0.05
N LEU A 94 -0.97 -23.05 -0.76
CA LEU A 94 -0.83 -23.19 -2.21
C LEU A 94 -0.37 -21.88 -2.87
N VAL A 95 -0.95 -20.74 -2.47
CA VAL A 95 -0.53 -19.42 -2.96
C VAL A 95 0.94 -19.13 -2.62
N ALA A 96 1.36 -19.41 -1.39
CA ALA A 96 2.74 -19.22 -0.94
C ALA A 96 3.74 -20.17 -1.62
N LEU A 97 3.30 -21.33 -2.11
CA LEU A 97 4.10 -22.26 -2.91
C LEU A 97 4.23 -21.84 -4.38
N THR A 98 3.18 -21.29 -4.98
CA THR A 98 3.22 -20.86 -6.39
C THR A 98 4.21 -19.72 -6.60
N VAL A 99 4.24 -18.74 -5.69
CA VAL A 99 5.18 -17.62 -5.74
C VAL A 99 5.80 -17.45 -4.36
N PRO A 100 7.13 -17.65 -4.21
CA PRO A 100 7.82 -17.40 -2.95
C PRO A 100 7.52 -15.98 -2.45
N SER A 101 6.81 -15.89 -1.33
CA SER A 101 6.26 -14.64 -0.83
C SER A 101 6.48 -14.49 0.67
N ASP A 102 6.80 -13.27 1.08
CA ASP A 102 6.69 -12.87 2.48
C ASP A 102 5.21 -12.64 2.81
N GLU A 103 4.78 -13.11 3.97
CA GLU A 103 3.41 -12.94 4.43
C GLU A 103 3.33 -11.77 5.41
N ILE A 104 2.36 -10.89 5.18
CA ILE A 104 2.01 -9.83 6.13
C ILE A 104 0.57 -10.08 6.56
N ARG A 105 0.37 -10.31 7.86
CA ARG A 105 -0.93 -10.65 8.43
C ARG A 105 -1.41 -9.54 9.34
N TRP A 106 -2.60 -9.01 9.05
CA TRP A 106 -3.29 -8.06 9.92
C TRP A 106 -4.39 -8.79 10.68
N ARG A 107 -4.50 -8.49 11.97
CA ARG A 107 -5.57 -9.00 12.85
C ARG A 107 -6.23 -7.83 13.57
N ARG A 108 -7.56 -7.82 13.64
CA ARG A 108 -8.35 -6.88 14.45
C ARG A 108 -9.16 -7.66 15.47
N GLU A 109 -9.04 -7.27 16.72
CA GLU A 109 -9.85 -7.78 17.83
C GLU A 109 -11.13 -6.95 17.89
N VAL A 110 -12.22 -7.52 17.39
CA VAL A 110 -13.55 -6.88 17.38
C VAL A 110 -14.55 -7.81 18.07
N PRO A 111 -15.52 -7.27 18.83
CA PRO A 111 -16.57 -8.07 19.44
C PRO A 111 -17.25 -8.99 18.43
N GLU A 112 -17.70 -10.15 18.88
CA GLU A 112 -18.36 -11.12 18.00
C GLU A 112 -19.74 -10.62 17.59
N PRO A 113 -20.03 -10.54 16.28
CA PRO A 113 -21.34 -10.14 15.83
C PRO A 113 -22.38 -11.16 16.30
N ALA A 114 -23.52 -10.67 16.77
CA ALA A 114 -24.56 -11.43 17.49
C ALA A 114 -25.23 -12.60 16.71
N ALA A 115 -24.74 -12.97 15.52
CA ALA A 115 -25.24 -14.09 14.74
C ALA A 115 -24.17 -14.75 13.85
N GLY A 116 -22.87 -14.55 14.12
CA GLY A 116 -21.78 -15.09 13.27
C GLY A 116 -21.74 -14.50 11.85
N ALA A 117 -22.54 -13.48 11.55
CA ALA A 117 -22.54 -12.76 10.29
C ALA A 117 -21.23 -11.97 10.13
N ALA A 118 -20.65 -11.94 8.93
CA ALA A 118 -19.43 -11.17 8.69
C ALA A 118 -19.71 -9.66 8.82
N ASP A 119 -18.90 -8.95 9.62
CA ASP A 119 -18.93 -7.49 9.68
C ASP A 119 -18.36 -6.92 8.38
N TRP A 120 -19.26 -6.56 7.45
CA TRP A 120 -18.89 -5.99 6.16
C TRP A 120 -18.03 -4.73 6.30
N LEU A 121 -18.44 -3.78 7.15
CA LEU A 121 -17.72 -2.53 7.35
C LEU A 121 -16.37 -2.76 8.02
N GLY A 122 -16.29 -3.73 8.94
CA GLY A 122 -15.05 -4.18 9.56
C GLY A 122 -14.08 -4.78 8.54
N ALA A 123 -14.60 -5.61 7.62
CA ALA A 123 -13.83 -6.21 6.54
C ALA A 123 -13.30 -5.15 5.56
N GLU A 124 -14.13 -4.21 5.10
CA GLU A 124 -13.69 -3.12 4.22
C GLU A 124 -12.62 -2.26 4.89
N ARG A 125 -12.79 -1.95 6.19
CA ARG A 125 -11.81 -1.18 6.96
C ARG A 125 -10.49 -1.93 7.08
N LEU A 126 -10.52 -3.23 7.35
CA LEU A 126 -9.32 -4.08 7.42
C LEU A 126 -8.57 -4.08 6.09
N HIS A 127 -9.26 -4.32 4.97
CA HIS A 127 -8.66 -4.29 3.64
C HIS A 127 -8.08 -2.92 3.30
N GLY A 128 -8.84 -1.85 3.57
CA GLY A 128 -8.40 -0.48 3.34
C GLY A 128 -7.14 -0.14 4.14
N ALA A 129 -7.11 -0.47 5.43
CA ALA A 129 -5.96 -0.23 6.31
C ALA A 129 -4.74 -1.05 5.89
N ALA A 130 -4.90 -2.35 5.60
CA ALA A 130 -3.83 -3.22 5.12
C ALA A 130 -3.18 -2.69 3.83
N ARG A 131 -4.01 -2.30 2.85
CA ARG A 131 -3.55 -1.68 1.60
C ARG A 131 -2.79 -0.38 1.86
N GLN A 132 -3.25 0.45 2.79
CA GLN A 132 -2.57 1.70 3.15
C GLN A 132 -1.23 1.45 3.87
N ILE A 133 -1.15 0.44 4.74
CA ILE A 133 0.11 0.02 5.38
C ILE A 133 1.11 -0.44 4.32
N LEU A 134 0.72 -1.33 3.41
CA LEU A 134 1.56 -1.77 2.29
C LEU A 134 2.07 -0.59 1.45
N LEU A 135 1.19 0.36 1.15
CA LEU A 135 1.53 1.56 0.40
C LEU A 135 2.53 2.45 1.14
N ALA A 136 2.37 2.63 2.45
CA ALA A 136 3.31 3.38 3.27
C ALA A 136 4.70 2.73 3.27
N GLY A 137 4.78 1.41 3.38
CA GLY A 137 6.03 0.65 3.24
C GLY A 137 6.69 0.85 1.88
N ALA A 138 5.91 0.75 0.80
CA ALA A 138 6.40 0.97 -0.55
C ALA A 138 6.89 2.40 -0.79
N LEU A 139 6.26 3.40 -0.17
CA LEU A 139 6.72 4.79 -0.21
C LEU A 139 8.05 4.97 0.55
N ALA A 140 8.16 4.38 1.75
CA ALA A 140 9.35 4.46 2.59
C ALA A 140 10.59 3.79 1.95
N VAL A 141 10.41 2.74 1.13
CA VAL A 141 11.51 2.16 0.32
C VAL A 141 12.08 3.18 -0.67
N ARG A 142 11.23 4.08 -1.21
CA ARG A 142 11.64 5.03 -2.26
C ARG A 142 12.20 6.35 -1.72
N GLY A 143 12.17 6.54 -0.41
CA GLY A 143 12.77 7.70 0.25
C GLY A 143 12.35 7.77 1.71
N ARG A 144 13.23 8.26 2.57
CA ARG A 144 12.95 8.45 3.99
C ARG A 144 12.36 9.84 4.18
N ALA A 145 11.09 9.93 4.53
CA ALA A 145 10.43 11.20 4.80
C ALA A 145 9.26 10.97 5.76
N GLY A 146 9.07 11.89 6.71
CA GLY A 146 7.93 11.83 7.63
C GLY A 146 6.59 11.95 6.90
N TYR A 147 6.56 12.54 5.70
CA TYR A 147 5.35 12.61 4.88
C TYR A 147 5.71 12.49 3.40
N HIS A 148 5.00 11.64 2.66
CA HIS A 148 5.21 11.44 1.23
C HIS A 148 4.21 12.24 0.39
N GLY A 149 2.97 12.34 0.84
CA GLY A 149 1.88 12.93 0.06
C GLY A 149 1.65 12.15 -1.22
N ALA A 150 1.45 12.85 -2.33
CA ALA A 150 1.30 12.19 -3.62
C ALA A 150 2.65 11.88 -4.31
N ARG A 151 3.79 12.32 -3.75
CA ARG A 151 5.13 12.02 -4.29
C ARG A 151 5.35 10.51 -4.35
N ARG A 152 5.80 10.02 -5.50
CA ARG A 152 6.16 8.61 -5.73
C ARG A 152 5.00 7.62 -5.55
N ARG A 153 3.76 8.09 -5.35
CA ARG A 153 2.58 7.25 -5.09
C ARG A 153 2.27 6.31 -6.24
N ARG A 154 2.31 6.79 -7.50
CA ARG A 154 2.09 5.95 -8.69
C ARG A 154 3.08 4.79 -8.76
N ARG A 155 4.37 5.07 -8.57
CA ARG A 155 5.42 4.04 -8.57
C ARG A 155 5.27 3.08 -7.38
N ALA A 156 4.87 3.58 -6.21
CA ALA A 156 4.64 2.75 -5.03
C ALA A 156 3.45 1.79 -5.24
N LEU A 157 2.35 2.27 -5.79
CA LEU A 157 1.19 1.45 -6.16
C LEU A 157 1.55 0.39 -7.21
N ALA A 158 2.32 0.75 -8.24
CA ALA A 158 2.75 -0.20 -9.26
C ALA A 158 3.57 -1.38 -8.67
N ALA A 159 4.41 -1.12 -7.66
CA ALA A 159 5.16 -2.19 -6.99
C ALA A 159 4.31 -3.10 -6.11
N LEU A 160 3.09 -2.70 -5.77
CA LEU A 160 2.13 -3.55 -5.06
C LEU A 160 1.25 -4.38 -6.01
N GLY A 161 1.33 -4.16 -7.33
CA GLY A 161 0.55 -4.90 -8.33
C GLY A 161 0.68 -6.43 -8.22
N PRO A 162 1.89 -6.99 -7.98
CA PRO A 162 2.07 -8.43 -7.81
C PRO A 162 1.61 -9.02 -6.46
N VAL A 163 1.18 -8.19 -5.49
CA VAL A 163 0.80 -8.67 -4.16
C VAL A 163 -0.53 -9.40 -4.23
N LEU A 164 -0.58 -10.62 -3.72
CA LEU A 164 -1.79 -11.41 -3.61
C LEU A 164 -2.38 -11.29 -2.20
N VAL A 165 -3.68 -11.49 -2.08
CA VAL A 165 -4.39 -11.40 -0.79
C VAL A 165 -5.15 -12.69 -0.57
N GLY A 166 -4.97 -13.29 0.61
CA GLY A 166 -5.66 -14.51 1.04
C GLY A 166 -7.12 -14.25 1.39
N PRO A 167 -7.91 -15.32 1.61
CA PRO A 167 -9.28 -15.18 2.09
C PRO A 167 -9.31 -14.49 3.46
N ALA A 168 -10.31 -13.64 3.70
CA ALA A 168 -10.45 -12.85 4.92
C ALA A 168 -11.72 -13.27 5.71
N PRO A 169 -11.74 -14.47 6.30
CA PRO A 169 -12.94 -14.99 6.96
C PRO A 169 -13.37 -14.06 8.10
N GLY A 170 -14.64 -13.64 8.07
CA GLY A 170 -15.25 -12.80 9.11
C GLY A 170 -14.68 -11.38 9.23
N GLY A 171 -13.82 -10.92 8.30
CA GLY A 171 -13.29 -9.55 8.30
C GLY A 171 -12.34 -9.20 9.44
N ARG A 172 -11.81 -10.21 10.16
CA ARG A 172 -10.95 -10.03 11.35
C ARG A 172 -9.48 -10.22 11.05
N THR A 173 -9.16 -11.08 10.09
CA THR A 173 -7.80 -11.38 9.67
C THR A 173 -7.67 -11.20 8.16
N LEU A 174 -6.49 -10.75 7.74
CA LEU A 174 -6.14 -10.61 6.34
C LEU A 174 -4.67 -10.95 6.18
N THR A 175 -4.34 -11.77 5.17
CA THR A 175 -2.96 -12.09 4.82
C THR A 175 -2.67 -11.55 3.43
N ALA A 176 -1.59 -10.78 3.28
CA ALA A 176 -1.03 -10.43 1.98
C ALA A 176 0.24 -11.25 1.73
N PHE A 177 0.37 -11.77 0.51
CA PHE A 177 1.54 -12.48 0.01
C PHE A 177 2.31 -11.51 -0.88
N VAL A 178 3.44 -11.02 -0.36
CA VAL A 178 4.34 -10.09 -1.03
C VAL A 178 5.46 -10.88 -1.69
N PRO A 179 5.49 -11.03 -3.04
CA PRO A 179 6.53 -11.79 -3.71
C PRO A 179 7.93 -11.30 -3.33
N VAL A 180 8.85 -12.22 -3.05
CA VAL A 180 10.22 -11.89 -2.62
C VAL A 180 10.90 -10.95 -3.62
N ALA A 181 10.80 -11.24 -4.92
CA ALA A 181 11.22 -10.32 -5.97
C ALA A 181 9.97 -9.79 -6.70
N PRO A 182 9.75 -8.46 -6.79
CA PRO A 182 10.56 -7.36 -6.27
C PRO A 182 10.15 -6.85 -4.86
N GLY A 183 9.28 -7.58 -4.13
CA GLY A 183 8.55 -7.06 -2.98
C GLY A 183 9.26 -7.13 -1.61
N ARG A 184 10.29 -7.98 -1.45
CA ARG A 184 11.04 -8.15 -0.18
C ARG A 184 11.48 -6.83 0.47
N PRO A 185 12.02 -5.83 -0.26
CA PRO A 185 12.39 -4.55 0.35
C PRO A 185 11.23 -3.82 1.03
N VAL A 186 10.00 -3.99 0.55
CA VAL A 186 8.79 -3.41 1.17
C VAL A 186 8.49 -4.11 2.49
N ALA A 187 8.53 -5.44 2.53
CA ALA A 187 8.28 -6.21 3.75
C ALA A 187 9.33 -5.91 4.83
N VAL A 188 10.62 -5.88 4.47
CA VAL A 188 11.72 -5.50 5.39
C VAL A 188 11.54 -4.07 5.90
N ARG A 189 11.21 -3.12 5.01
CA ARG A 189 10.98 -1.72 5.42
C ARG A 189 9.78 -1.60 6.36
N LEU A 190 8.71 -2.34 6.12
CA LEU A 190 7.54 -2.36 7.01
C LEU A 190 7.88 -2.94 8.38
N HIS A 191 8.64 -4.04 8.44
CA HIS A 191 9.11 -4.60 9.71
C HIS A 191 9.79 -3.51 10.55
N HIS A 192 10.82 -2.84 10.02
CA HIS A 192 11.51 -1.78 10.76
C HIS A 192 10.61 -0.59 11.12
N ALA A 193 9.75 -0.15 10.21
CA ALA A 193 8.87 0.98 10.46
C ALA A 193 7.79 0.67 11.51
N LEU A 194 7.26 -0.56 11.55
CA LEU A 194 6.27 -0.98 12.54
C LEU A 194 6.89 -1.05 13.93
N HIS A 195 8.06 -1.68 14.09
CA HIS A 195 8.77 -1.72 15.38
C HIS A 195 9.17 -0.32 15.85
N ALA A 196 9.73 0.52 14.97
CA ALA A 196 10.06 1.89 15.33
C ALA A 196 8.81 2.72 15.71
N THR A 197 7.66 2.46 15.08
CA THR A 197 6.39 3.09 15.47
C THR A 197 5.96 2.64 16.86
N ARG A 198 6.05 1.35 17.16
CA ARG A 198 5.71 0.79 18.49
C ARG A 198 6.57 1.41 19.58
N GLU A 199 7.89 1.40 19.39
CA GLU A 199 8.86 2.03 20.29
C GLU A 199 8.56 3.52 20.49
N ALA A 200 8.25 4.24 19.41
CA ALA A 200 7.92 5.67 19.49
C ALA A 200 6.62 5.95 20.25
N VAL A 201 5.60 5.09 20.11
CA VAL A 201 4.37 5.21 20.89
C VAL A 201 4.63 4.92 22.37
N ASP A 202 5.41 3.89 22.69
CA ASP A 202 5.73 3.53 24.07
C ASP A 202 6.56 4.62 24.76
N TYR A 203 7.55 5.17 24.05
CA TYR A 203 8.29 6.34 24.51
C TYR A 203 7.38 7.54 24.76
N GLN A 204 6.47 7.84 23.82
CA GLN A 204 5.52 8.95 23.97
C GLN A 204 4.62 8.74 25.20
N ARG A 205 4.14 7.52 25.45
CA ARG A 205 3.33 7.20 26.63
C ARG A 205 4.10 7.36 27.93
N ALA A 206 5.36 6.95 27.95
CA ALA A 206 6.21 7.03 29.14
C ALA A 206 6.65 8.46 29.47
N THR A 207 6.95 9.28 28.45
CA THR A 207 7.64 10.58 28.64
C THR A 207 6.80 11.80 28.25
N GLY A 208 5.75 11.60 27.45
CA GLY A 208 5.02 12.68 26.78
C GLY A 208 5.69 13.20 25.50
N GLY A 209 6.98 12.91 25.29
CA GLY A 209 7.81 13.41 24.19
C GLY A 209 7.51 12.81 22.83
N MET A 210 7.95 13.49 21.76
CA MET A 210 7.74 13.09 20.36
C MET A 210 9.05 12.79 19.62
N GLU A 211 10.21 12.89 20.29
CA GLU A 211 11.54 12.77 19.69
C GLU A 211 11.75 11.39 19.06
N ALA A 212 11.19 10.33 19.67
CA ALA A 212 11.25 8.98 19.13
C ALA A 212 10.56 8.87 17.76
N PHE A 213 9.46 9.63 17.52
CA PHE A 213 8.82 9.67 16.21
C PHE A 213 9.68 10.41 15.16
N ASP A 214 10.46 11.41 15.57
CA ASP A 214 11.36 12.12 14.65
C ASP A 214 12.48 11.18 14.18
N ASN A 215 13.07 10.41 15.10
CA ASN A 215 14.08 9.41 14.79
C ASN A 215 13.53 8.24 13.96
N ALA A 216 12.27 7.84 14.21
CA ALA A 216 11.62 6.72 13.52
C ALA A 216 11.42 6.96 12.00
N VAL A 217 11.50 8.21 11.52
CA VAL A 217 11.47 8.51 10.07
C VAL A 217 12.60 7.80 9.32
N ALA A 218 13.77 7.63 9.95
CA ALA A 218 14.90 6.90 9.36
C ALA A 218 14.59 5.40 9.14
N ALA A 219 13.76 4.82 10.02
CA ALA A 219 13.26 3.45 9.90
C ALA A 219 12.12 3.33 8.87
N GLY A 220 11.50 4.45 8.47
CA GLY A 220 10.44 4.49 7.45
C GLY A 220 9.07 4.85 8.02
N VAL A 221 8.99 5.35 9.25
CA VAL A 221 7.74 5.85 9.81
C VAL A 221 7.34 7.14 9.11
N SER A 222 6.07 7.23 8.74
CA SER A 222 5.52 8.38 8.06
C SER A 222 4.09 8.66 8.50
N ARG A 223 3.54 9.79 8.05
CA ARG A 223 2.14 10.14 8.14
C ARG A 223 1.26 9.06 7.54
N GLU A 224 1.59 8.54 6.37
CA GLU A 224 0.81 7.49 5.70
C GLU A 224 0.74 6.22 6.56
N LEU A 225 1.85 5.81 7.18
CA LEU A 225 1.87 4.65 8.06
C LEU A 225 1.03 4.91 9.33
N THR A 226 1.24 6.04 9.99
CA THR A 226 0.50 6.38 11.23
C THR A 226 -1.00 6.54 10.98
N GLU A 227 -1.41 7.13 9.85
CA GLU A 227 -2.83 7.20 9.45
C GLU A 227 -3.42 5.81 9.17
N ALA A 228 -2.67 4.94 8.50
CA ALA A 228 -3.09 3.58 8.20
C ALA A 228 -3.24 2.73 9.48
N LEU A 229 -2.33 2.87 10.44
CA LEU A 229 -2.44 2.24 11.77
C LEU A 229 -3.62 2.79 12.57
N VAL A 230 -3.88 4.10 12.53
CA VAL A 230 -5.10 4.69 13.11
C VAL A 230 -6.36 4.09 12.47
N ALA A 231 -6.37 3.85 11.15
CA ALA A 231 -7.50 3.22 10.46
C ALA A 231 -7.66 1.74 10.88
N LEU A 232 -6.55 1.01 11.05
CA LEU A 232 -6.54 -0.38 11.50
C LEU A 232 -7.12 -0.54 12.91
N VAL A 233 -6.72 0.33 13.86
CA VAL A 233 -7.08 0.25 15.29
C VAL A 233 -8.47 0.85 15.56
N ARG A 234 -8.98 1.74 14.71
CA ARG A 234 -10.25 2.42 14.95
C ARG A 234 -11.41 1.43 15.02
N GLY A 235 -12.08 1.37 16.17
CA GLY A 235 -13.24 0.51 16.39
C GLY A 235 -12.86 -0.97 16.56
N SER A 236 -11.67 -1.26 17.07
CA SER A 236 -11.25 -2.57 17.59
C SER A 236 -10.75 -2.41 19.03
N GLU A 237 -10.70 -3.50 19.79
CA GLU A 237 -10.10 -3.55 21.14
C GLU A 237 -8.56 -3.63 21.06
N GLY A 238 -8.06 -4.21 19.97
CA GLY A 238 -6.66 -4.32 19.64
C GLY A 238 -6.48 -4.64 18.15
N ALA A 239 -5.29 -4.38 17.64
CA ALA A 239 -4.90 -4.81 16.30
C ALA A 239 -3.44 -5.25 16.30
N ALA A 240 -3.11 -6.25 15.49
CA ALA A 240 -1.76 -6.77 15.34
C ALA A 240 -1.36 -6.83 13.87
N VAL A 241 -0.07 -6.60 13.61
CA VAL A 241 0.57 -6.82 12.31
C VAL A 241 1.72 -7.79 12.49
N ALA A 242 1.61 -8.97 11.89
CA ALA A 242 2.65 -9.99 11.89
C ALA A 242 3.31 -10.09 10.51
N LEU A 243 4.62 -10.39 10.50
CA LEU A 243 5.38 -10.63 9.28
C LEU A 243 6.06 -11.98 9.36
N ASP A 244 5.93 -12.78 8.31
CA ASP A 244 6.56 -14.07 8.17
C ASP A 244 7.36 -14.13 6.86
N TRP A 245 8.66 -14.40 6.95
CA TRP A 245 9.55 -14.44 5.79
C TRP A 245 9.30 -15.66 4.91
N ALA A 246 9.40 -15.52 3.59
CA ALA A 246 9.29 -16.64 2.66
C ALA A 246 10.30 -17.75 3.02
N PRO A 247 9.86 -18.99 3.36
CA PRO A 247 10.79 -20.04 3.79
C PRO A 247 11.85 -20.38 2.73
N ALA A 248 11.47 -20.34 1.45
CA ALA A 248 12.37 -20.62 0.33
C ALA A 248 13.46 -19.56 0.14
N ALA A 249 13.25 -18.32 0.60
CA ALA A 249 14.20 -17.22 0.44
C ALA A 249 14.97 -16.89 1.73
N GLY A 250 14.69 -17.59 2.84
CA GLY A 250 15.34 -17.40 4.12
C GLY A 250 15.02 -16.08 4.83
N THR A 251 15.78 -15.76 5.86
CA THR A 251 15.64 -14.54 6.66
C THR A 251 16.43 -13.39 6.03
N PRO A 252 15.86 -12.20 5.86
CA PRO A 252 16.59 -11.01 5.42
C PRO A 252 17.65 -10.56 6.43
N ASP A 253 18.72 -9.94 5.94
CA ASP A 253 19.76 -9.36 6.78
C ASP A 253 19.18 -8.31 7.75
N GLY A 254 19.64 -8.35 9.00
CA GLY A 254 19.20 -7.42 10.04
C GLY A 254 17.77 -7.63 10.55
N CYS A 255 17.08 -8.70 10.12
CA CYS A 255 15.76 -9.08 10.62
C CYS A 255 15.84 -10.35 11.48
N PRO A 256 14.99 -10.48 12.52
CA PRO A 256 14.85 -11.76 13.23
C PRO A 256 14.24 -12.81 12.31
N ALA A 257 14.63 -14.08 12.49
CA ALA A 257 14.10 -15.21 11.72
C ALA A 257 12.58 -15.40 11.90
N ARG A 258 12.07 -15.01 13.07
CA ARG A 258 10.63 -14.99 13.41
C ARG A 258 10.32 -13.65 14.06
N PRO A 259 9.92 -12.63 13.28
CA PRO A 259 9.49 -11.35 13.82
C PRO A 259 8.31 -11.52 14.77
N GLU A 260 8.37 -10.87 15.93
CA GLU A 260 7.22 -10.81 16.82
C GLU A 260 6.13 -9.92 16.21
N PRO A 261 4.83 -10.28 16.36
CA PRO A 261 3.74 -9.42 15.93
C PRO A 261 3.80 -8.05 16.64
N VAL A 262 3.59 -6.98 15.88
CA VAL A 262 3.52 -5.63 16.44
C VAL A 262 2.06 -5.29 16.74
N GLU A 263 1.78 -5.02 18.02
CA GLU A 263 0.43 -4.77 18.51
C GLU A 263 0.17 -3.29 18.77
N PHE A 264 -1.08 -2.88 18.52
CA PHE A 264 -1.59 -1.54 18.77
C PHE A 264 -2.98 -1.60 19.40
N SER A 265 -3.24 -0.74 20.38
CA SER A 265 -4.52 -0.63 21.08
C SER A 265 -5.14 0.76 20.93
N PRO A 266 -6.44 0.95 21.24
CA PRO A 266 -7.09 2.26 21.18
C PRO A 266 -6.36 3.37 21.96
N GLY A 267 -5.64 3.02 23.02
CA GLY A 267 -4.81 3.97 23.78
C GLY A 267 -3.63 4.55 22.99
N ASP A 268 -3.23 3.94 21.86
CA ASP A 268 -2.15 4.42 20.98
C ASP A 268 -2.63 5.52 20.03
N LEU A 269 -3.94 5.62 19.78
CA LEU A 269 -4.52 6.54 18.79
C LEU A 269 -4.13 8.01 19.03
N PRO A 270 -4.09 8.55 20.26
CA PRO A 270 -3.65 9.93 20.49
C PRO A 270 -2.18 10.18 20.10
N ALA A 271 -1.29 9.23 20.32
CA ALA A 271 0.12 9.34 19.92
C ALA A 271 0.27 9.31 18.40
N LEU A 272 -0.36 8.33 17.74
CA LEU A 272 -0.33 8.18 16.28
C LEU A 272 -0.93 9.39 15.56
N ARG A 273 -2.04 9.96 16.05
CA ARG A 273 -2.65 11.18 15.48
C ARG A 273 -1.74 12.40 15.63
N ARG A 274 -1.08 12.56 16.78
CA ARG A 274 -0.11 13.64 17.00
C ARG A 274 1.10 13.50 16.09
N ALA A 275 1.63 12.29 15.91
CA ALA A 275 2.71 12.01 14.96
C ALA A 275 2.30 12.35 13.52
N SER A 276 1.13 11.90 13.07
CA SER A 276 0.58 12.23 11.74
C SER A 276 0.45 13.74 11.50
N ALA A 277 -0.05 14.48 12.48
CA ALA A 277 -0.16 15.94 12.40
C ALA A 277 1.22 16.62 12.40
N ARG A 278 2.18 16.11 13.18
CA ARG A 278 3.56 16.59 13.23
C ARG A 278 4.26 16.41 11.89
N TYR A 279 4.24 15.20 11.34
CA TYR A 279 4.85 14.90 10.05
C TYR A 279 4.31 15.74 8.88
N LEU A 280 3.03 16.12 8.93
CA LEU A 280 2.47 17.04 7.93
C LEU A 280 2.96 18.47 8.13
N ARG A 281 3.04 18.96 9.38
CA ARG A 281 3.57 20.30 9.67
C ARG A 281 5.05 20.42 9.31
N ASP A 282 5.80 19.36 9.56
CA ASP A 282 7.24 19.28 9.33
C ASP A 282 7.56 18.76 7.91
N GLU A 283 6.61 18.83 6.96
CA GLU A 283 6.82 18.42 5.58
C GLU A 283 7.98 19.23 4.96
N PRO A 284 9.06 18.57 4.52
CA PRO A 284 10.20 19.29 3.96
C PRO A 284 9.82 19.93 2.64
N ALA A 285 10.24 21.19 2.47
CA ALA A 285 10.22 21.89 1.19
C ALA A 285 11.14 21.15 0.19
N VAL A 286 10.65 20.86 -1.01
CA VAL A 286 11.43 20.13 -2.03
C VAL A 286 11.57 20.97 -3.29
N THR A 287 12.79 21.12 -3.78
CA THR A 287 13.05 21.72 -5.08
C THR A 287 12.45 20.84 -6.18
N VAL A 288 11.60 21.43 -7.01
CA VAL A 288 10.89 20.74 -8.09
C VAL A 288 10.95 21.57 -9.37
N ARG A 289 10.85 20.85 -10.50
CA ARG A 289 10.65 21.43 -11.82
C ARG A 289 9.28 20.99 -12.32
N ILE A 290 8.31 21.89 -12.25
CA ILE A 290 6.91 21.60 -12.57
C ILE A 290 6.64 22.05 -14.01
N THR A 291 5.91 21.23 -14.76
CA THR A 291 5.23 21.65 -16.00
C THR A 291 3.74 21.72 -15.71
N GLY A 292 3.11 22.87 -15.91
CA GLY A 292 1.72 23.10 -15.54
C GLY A 292 1.01 24.08 -16.44
N ALA A 293 -0.30 23.88 -16.61
CA ALA A 293 -1.16 24.82 -17.30
C ALA A 293 -1.58 25.94 -16.35
N VAL A 294 -1.52 27.19 -16.81
CA VAL A 294 -2.01 28.34 -16.05
C VAL A 294 -3.53 28.30 -16.06
N VAL A 295 -4.16 28.20 -14.87
CA VAL A 295 -5.62 28.17 -14.73
C VAL A 295 -6.19 29.45 -14.11
N ARG A 296 -5.36 30.24 -13.42
CA ARG A 296 -5.77 31.53 -12.86
C ARG A 296 -4.57 32.45 -12.69
N LEU A 297 -4.76 33.72 -13.01
CA LEU A 297 -3.81 34.80 -12.79
C LEU A 297 -4.48 35.89 -11.96
N ARG A 298 -3.76 36.43 -10.97
CA ARG A 298 -4.23 37.56 -10.16
C ARG A 298 -3.06 38.50 -9.87
N ARG A 299 -3.23 39.78 -10.20
CA ARG A 299 -2.36 40.88 -9.78
C ARG A 299 -3.21 42.06 -9.33
N SER A 300 -2.73 42.82 -8.36
CA SER A 300 -3.45 43.97 -7.77
C SER A 300 -3.38 45.24 -8.64
N GLY A 301 -2.37 45.36 -9.50
CA GLY A 301 -2.20 46.49 -10.41
C GLY A 301 -1.60 46.09 -11.76
N PRO A 302 -1.38 47.03 -12.69
CA PRO A 302 -0.89 46.74 -14.03
C PRO A 302 0.60 46.35 -14.08
N ARG A 303 1.37 46.59 -13.02
CA ARG A 303 2.80 46.24 -12.86
C ARG A 303 3.05 45.55 -11.52
N GLY A 304 4.25 45.00 -11.35
CA GLY A 304 4.68 44.30 -10.16
C GLY A 304 4.38 42.80 -10.17
N ALA A 305 4.71 42.16 -9.05
CA ALA A 305 4.52 40.74 -8.84
C ALA A 305 3.03 40.35 -8.87
N GLY A 306 2.77 39.09 -9.21
CA GLY A 306 1.42 38.54 -9.24
C GLY A 306 1.40 37.08 -8.85
N ILE A 307 0.19 36.57 -8.61
CA ILE A 307 -0.03 35.19 -8.21
C ILE A 307 -0.61 34.43 -9.39
N ALA A 308 0.01 33.30 -9.74
CA ALA A 308 -0.54 32.34 -10.68
C ALA A 308 -0.97 31.05 -9.95
N ARG A 309 -2.08 30.46 -10.37
CA ARG A 309 -2.47 29.10 -10.02
C ARG A 309 -2.20 28.23 -11.24
N LEU A 310 -1.37 27.21 -11.05
CA LEU A 310 -1.07 26.20 -12.07
C LEU A 310 -1.82 24.91 -11.76
N ARG A 311 -2.39 24.27 -12.77
CA ARG A 311 -2.72 22.84 -12.74
C ARG A 311 -1.47 22.08 -13.18
N VAL A 312 -0.96 21.21 -12.32
CA VAL A 312 0.28 20.49 -12.64
C VAL A 312 -0.02 19.35 -13.60
N LEU A 313 0.79 19.26 -14.64
CA LEU A 313 0.74 18.20 -15.64
C LEU A 313 1.88 17.21 -15.41
N ALA A 314 3.05 17.70 -15.05
CA ALA A 314 4.23 16.89 -14.78
C ALA A 314 5.18 17.54 -13.77
N GLY A 315 6.10 16.75 -13.22
CA GLY A 315 7.20 17.23 -12.38
C GLY A 315 6.89 17.35 -10.88
N ALA A 316 5.61 17.38 -10.51
CA ALA A 316 5.17 17.17 -9.13
C ALA A 316 3.82 16.44 -9.12
N GLU A 317 3.67 15.50 -8.20
CA GLU A 317 2.42 14.75 -8.01
C GLU A 317 1.48 15.57 -7.11
N VAL A 318 1.03 16.75 -7.56
CA VAL A 318 0.06 17.59 -6.84
C VAL A 318 -0.89 18.20 -7.86
N PRO A 319 -2.20 18.30 -7.61
CA PRO A 319 -3.14 18.71 -8.67
C PRO A 319 -2.99 20.19 -9.03
N HIS A 320 -2.78 21.05 -8.03
CA HIS A 320 -2.66 22.48 -8.22
C HIS A 320 -1.56 23.06 -7.34
N VAL A 321 -0.91 24.11 -7.83
CA VAL A 321 0.11 24.87 -7.10
C VAL A 321 -0.16 26.36 -7.27
N ARG A 322 -0.04 27.12 -6.17
CA ARG A 322 -0.02 28.59 -6.21
C ARG A 322 1.43 29.05 -6.25
N ILE A 323 1.74 29.93 -7.16
CA ILE A 323 3.09 30.47 -7.33
C ILE A 323 3.02 32.00 -7.30
N GLU A 324 4.01 32.59 -6.66
CA GLU A 324 4.24 34.04 -6.73
C GLU A 324 5.30 34.27 -7.80
N LEU A 325 4.95 35.10 -8.76
CA LEU A 325 5.77 35.42 -9.91
C LEU A 325 6.17 36.89 -9.83
N ASP A 326 7.41 37.18 -10.19
CA ASP A 326 7.81 38.56 -10.48
C ASP A 326 7.09 39.08 -11.74
N GLU A 327 7.31 40.36 -12.06
CA GLU A 327 6.62 41.03 -13.15
C GLU A 327 6.90 40.41 -14.53
N GLU A 328 8.12 39.91 -14.76
CA GLU A 328 8.50 39.31 -16.04
C GLU A 328 7.88 37.91 -16.19
N ALA A 329 8.08 37.06 -15.19
CA ALA A 329 7.52 35.72 -15.15
C ALA A 329 5.98 35.73 -15.20
N TYR A 330 5.33 36.70 -14.55
CA TYR A 330 3.88 36.86 -14.62
C TYR A 330 3.41 37.17 -16.04
N ARG A 331 4.11 38.05 -16.77
CA ARG A 331 3.79 38.34 -18.18
C ARG A 331 3.97 37.11 -19.06
N ILE A 332 5.04 36.34 -18.87
CA ILE A 332 5.27 35.07 -19.59
C ILE A 332 4.13 34.08 -19.33
N ALA A 333 3.72 33.91 -18.07
CA ALA A 333 2.61 33.03 -17.72
C ALA A 333 1.27 33.51 -18.32
N GLY A 334 1.05 34.83 -18.36
CA GLY A 334 -0.10 35.44 -19.03
C GLY A 334 -0.14 35.13 -20.52
N GLN A 335 0.98 35.31 -21.23
CA GLN A 335 1.05 35.01 -22.65
C GLN A 335 0.84 33.52 -22.91
N ALA A 336 1.50 32.65 -22.14
CA ALA A 336 1.34 31.20 -22.24
C ALA A 336 -0.13 30.76 -22.04
N HIS A 337 -0.83 31.36 -21.08
CA HIS A 337 -2.26 31.12 -20.87
C HIS A 337 -3.10 31.49 -22.10
N LEU A 338 -2.86 32.67 -22.70
CA LEU A 338 -3.60 33.14 -23.87
C LEU A 338 -3.38 32.24 -25.09
N VAL A 339 -2.20 31.67 -25.26
CA VAL A 339 -1.88 30.77 -26.39
C VAL A 339 -2.09 29.29 -26.07
N GLY A 340 -2.66 28.95 -24.91
CA GLY A 340 -2.95 27.57 -24.51
C GLY A 340 -1.71 26.71 -24.24
N LEU A 341 -0.55 27.31 -23.97
CA LEU A 341 0.69 26.58 -23.68
C LEU A 341 0.92 26.41 -22.18
N PRO A 342 1.36 25.21 -21.73
CA PRO A 342 1.82 25.03 -20.36
C PRO A 342 3.14 25.77 -20.12
N VAL A 343 3.38 26.13 -18.86
CA VAL A 343 4.65 26.72 -18.41
C VAL A 343 5.45 25.70 -17.61
N ARG A 344 6.77 25.72 -17.79
CA ARG A 344 7.72 25.06 -16.91
C ARG A 344 8.27 26.07 -15.91
N VAL A 345 8.31 25.68 -14.65
CA VAL A 345 8.76 26.52 -13.54
C VAL A 345 9.59 25.68 -12.59
N GLU A 346 10.68 26.26 -12.09
CA GLU A 346 11.50 25.68 -11.02
C GLU A 346 11.27 26.42 -9.72
N GLY A 347 11.34 25.73 -8.59
CA GLY A 347 11.22 26.37 -7.28
C GLY A 347 11.06 25.36 -6.16
N ARG A 348 10.86 25.85 -4.94
CA ARG A 348 10.64 25.00 -3.76
C ARG A 348 9.16 24.79 -3.51
N LEU A 349 8.72 23.55 -3.59
CA LEU A 349 7.36 23.14 -3.30
C LEU A 349 7.18 22.96 -1.80
N GLU A 350 6.27 23.74 -1.23
CA GLU A 350 5.93 23.77 0.18
C GLU A 350 4.43 23.46 0.38
N SER A 351 4.09 22.93 1.55
CA SER A 351 2.71 22.77 2.00
C SER A 351 2.46 23.75 3.14
N ARG A 352 1.56 24.71 2.92
CA ARG A 352 1.21 25.71 3.94
C ARG A 352 -0.29 25.98 3.93
N GLY A 353 -0.95 25.76 5.07
CA GLY A 353 -2.38 26.05 5.24
C GLY A 353 -3.30 25.26 4.31
N GLY A 354 -2.95 24.01 3.97
CA GLY A 354 -3.75 23.15 3.08
C GLY A 354 -3.56 23.42 1.58
N PHE A 355 -2.76 24.41 1.19
CA PHE A 355 -2.42 24.69 -0.19
C PHE A 355 -0.96 24.34 -0.50
N ARG A 356 -0.72 23.89 -1.73
CA ARG A 356 0.62 23.71 -2.28
C ARG A 356 1.10 25.04 -2.85
N ARG A 357 2.26 25.51 -2.39
CA ARG A 357 2.89 26.76 -2.86
C ARG A 357 4.26 26.46 -3.44
N LEU A 358 4.58 27.08 -4.57
CA LEU A 358 5.96 27.12 -5.06
C LEU A 358 6.57 28.46 -4.64
N THR A 359 7.65 28.41 -3.86
CA THR A 359 8.42 29.59 -3.45
C THR A 359 9.74 29.65 -4.22
N GLY A 360 10.28 30.85 -4.41
CA GLY A 360 11.50 31.05 -5.21
C GLY A 360 11.33 30.57 -6.64
N ALA A 361 10.17 30.87 -7.25
CA ALA A 361 9.88 30.47 -8.62
C ALA A 361 10.88 31.12 -9.58
N SER A 362 11.55 30.31 -10.40
CA SER A 362 12.51 30.74 -11.41
C SER A 362 12.33 29.93 -12.70
N HIS A 363 13.00 30.37 -13.76
CA HIS A 363 12.99 29.71 -15.07
C HIS A 363 11.58 29.46 -15.62
N VAL A 364 10.71 30.47 -15.54
CA VAL A 364 9.35 30.39 -16.09
C VAL A 364 9.41 30.48 -17.61
N VAL A 365 9.19 29.35 -18.28
CA VAL A 365 9.26 29.26 -19.75
C VAL A 365 8.04 28.52 -20.31
N PRO A 366 7.42 29.00 -21.41
CA PRO A 366 6.41 28.23 -22.12
C PRO A 366 7.00 26.94 -22.69
N VAL A 367 6.22 25.86 -22.69
CA VAL A 367 6.61 24.56 -23.22
C VAL A 367 5.70 24.18 -24.36
N GLN A 368 6.29 23.78 -25.49
CA GLN A 368 5.55 23.19 -26.59
C GLN A 368 5.09 21.79 -26.19
N VAL A 369 3.80 21.54 -26.35
CA VAL A 369 3.16 20.23 -26.24
C VAL A 369 2.59 19.90 -27.61
N ASP A 370 2.50 18.62 -27.95
CA ASP A 370 1.88 18.20 -29.20
C ASP A 370 0.40 18.63 -29.27
N ASP A 371 -0.15 18.64 -30.48
CA ASP A 371 -1.49 19.17 -30.73
C ASP A 371 -2.59 18.37 -30.01
N GLU A 372 -2.43 17.06 -29.83
CA GLU A 372 -3.38 16.21 -29.10
C GLU A 372 -3.41 16.54 -27.60
N GLU A 373 -2.24 16.71 -26.98
CA GLU A 373 -2.11 17.10 -25.58
C GLU A 373 -2.62 18.53 -25.39
N ARG A 374 -2.37 19.43 -26.35
CA ARG A 374 -2.92 20.81 -26.35
C ARG A 374 -4.45 20.81 -26.40
N ASP A 375 -5.07 20.03 -27.27
CA ASP A 375 -6.53 19.98 -27.41
C ASP A 375 -7.19 19.37 -26.17
N ARG A 376 -6.58 18.33 -25.56
CA ARG A 376 -7.02 17.81 -24.25
C ARG A 376 -6.94 18.87 -23.15
N LEU A 377 -5.86 19.65 -23.13
CA LEU A 377 -5.67 20.74 -22.17
C LEU A 377 -6.75 21.82 -22.35
N MET A 378 -7.02 22.25 -23.59
CA MET A 378 -8.05 23.24 -23.93
C MET A 378 -9.46 22.76 -23.56
N LYS A 379 -9.81 21.51 -23.90
CA LYS A 379 -11.12 20.94 -23.55
C LYS A 379 -11.35 20.89 -22.03
N SER A 380 -10.33 20.48 -21.27
CA SER A 380 -10.42 20.45 -19.80
C SER A 380 -10.42 21.83 -19.13
N LEU A 381 -9.92 22.86 -19.81
CA LEU A 381 -10.04 24.26 -19.36
C LEU A 381 -11.45 24.78 -19.58
N GLN A 382 -12.08 24.46 -20.73
CA GLN A 382 -13.45 24.86 -21.08
C GLN A 382 -14.51 24.22 -20.18
N GLU A 383 -14.40 22.92 -19.87
CA GLU A 383 -15.33 22.23 -18.94
C GLU A 383 -15.41 22.89 -17.55
N ASN A 384 -14.39 23.65 -17.14
CA ASN A 384 -14.41 24.41 -15.89
C ASN A 384 -14.94 25.85 -16.05
N VAL A 385 -14.97 26.39 -17.27
CA VAL A 385 -15.66 27.66 -17.56
C VAL A 385 -17.18 27.43 -17.57
N ASP A 386 -17.64 26.26 -18.02
CA ASP A 386 -19.08 25.92 -18.00
C ASP A 386 -19.60 25.71 -16.57
N SER A 387 -18.75 25.24 -15.64
CA SER A 387 -19.05 25.24 -14.19
C SER A 387 -19.17 26.64 -13.57
N PHE A 388 -18.83 27.68 -14.33
CA PHE A 388 -18.79 29.08 -13.90
C PHE A 388 -20.10 29.82 -14.21
N GLU A 389 -20.84 29.44 -15.25
CA GLU A 389 -22.14 30.06 -15.55
C GLU A 389 -23.20 29.71 -14.49
N GLU A 390 -23.13 28.51 -13.89
CA GLU A 390 -24.06 28.08 -12.84
C GLU A 390 -23.81 28.75 -11.47
N ALA A 391 -22.59 29.22 -11.20
CA ALA A 391 -22.23 29.87 -9.93
C ALA A 391 -22.36 31.40 -9.94
N CYS A 392 -22.52 32.01 -11.12
CA CYS A 392 -22.73 33.46 -11.29
C CYS A 392 -24.20 33.85 -11.53
N ALA A 393 -25.12 32.86 -11.59
CA ALA A 393 -26.57 33.07 -11.71
C ALA A 393 -27.35 32.84 -10.39
N GLY A 394 -26.65 32.75 -9.26
CA GLY A 394 -27.28 32.78 -7.92
C GLY A 394 -27.02 34.12 -7.27
N GLU A 395 -28.06 34.97 -7.23
CA GLU A 395 -28.11 36.22 -6.45
C GLU A 395 -27.75 36.04 -4.98
#